data_AF-A0AB35RBB3-F1
#
_entry.id   AF-A0AB35RBB3-F1
#
_cell.length_a   1.000
_cell.length_b   1.000
_cell.length_c   1.000
_cell.angle_alpha   90.00
_cell.angle_beta   90.00
_cell.angle_gamma   90.00
#
_symmetry.space_group_name_H-M   'P 1'
#
loop_
_entity.id
_entity.type
_entity.pdbx_description
1 polymer ?
#
loop_
_entity_poly.entity_id
_entity_poly.type
_entity_poly.pdbx_seq_one_letter_code
_entity_poly.pdbx_strand_id
1 'polypeptide(L)'
;MKQAISYIRFSSARQEGGSSVERQEGMIAKWLLDHQDYELSKLNYSDLGKSGFHGEHVKEGGNFGKLLKAVMDGYIKRDDVVLVEAIDRTGRLPALQMLSDVIAPILRAGVSIITLDDNTTYTEASVGGPHLFMLVAKIQAAHEYSRTLSRRVEDSYKKRRKDAKEKGVAPKRMTPVWLNSDGTVREDVAPWIKTAFELYVSGVGKSTIAKRLRESGVERLAKASGPGVEGWLRNKAVIGKWETLIGTPEHHVIDDVYPLIIEPSLFYKAQVHAEKMKTQRPIKTAKHFLVGLVHCGECGKNYIMQNLHGKPHSMRCRTRQSQNNCSNSYVVPKAVLDAIYRYTSVTAALEAVQLQQLGVNEKEIVTREAELLTITKRVEGFVQAVNEAGPMPELLVALKQARIERESAENALVILRATVVTPPANQWREMGKVWSLEAEDAQRLAAMLRQVGYNITVGEGAIIKSSHSDVVYQYLGVDRVKDMYRVLANGEMKLIHKSQVDDYPYYEPFQGVVGEATMDEADKENLLLQYQGS
;
A
#
# COMPACT_ATOMS: atom_id res chain seq x y z
N MET A 1 -39.04 -15.11 34.90
CA MET A 1 -37.84 -14.48 35.46
C MET A 1 -37.53 -13.29 34.55
N LYS A 2 -37.20 -12.13 35.13
CA LYS A 2 -36.92 -10.93 34.33
C LYS A 2 -35.57 -11.09 33.62
N GLN A 3 -35.39 -10.45 32.48
CA GLN A 3 -34.16 -10.56 31.69
C GLN A 3 -33.27 -9.33 31.90
N ALA A 4 -31.97 -9.56 32.05
CA ALA A 4 -30.94 -8.53 31.99
C ALA A 4 -30.23 -8.58 30.64
N ILE A 5 -30.34 -7.52 29.84
CA ILE A 5 -29.78 -7.41 28.50
C ILE A 5 -28.48 -6.61 28.60
N SER A 6 -27.36 -7.21 28.23
CA SER A 6 -26.07 -6.52 28.24
C SER A 6 -25.86 -5.69 26.97
N TYR A 7 -25.36 -4.46 27.14
CA TYR A 7 -24.82 -3.68 26.03
C TYR A 7 -23.43 -3.13 26.32
N ILE A 8 -22.45 -3.56 25.51
CA ILE A 8 -21.04 -3.22 25.64
C ILE A 8 -20.60 -2.33 24.47
N ARG A 9 -19.94 -1.21 24.76
CA ARG A 9 -19.43 -0.29 23.72
C ARG A 9 -18.05 0.25 24.06
N PHE A 10 -17.21 0.44 23.05
CA PHE A 10 -16.08 1.36 23.12
C PHE A 10 -15.85 2.05 21.78
N SER A 11 -15.21 3.23 21.82
CA SER A 11 -15.15 4.15 20.68
C SER A 11 -14.03 3.90 19.67
N SER A 12 -13.05 3.05 19.97
CA SER A 12 -11.89 2.83 19.08
C SER A 12 -11.45 1.38 19.03
N ALA A 13 -11.24 0.84 17.83
CA ALA A 13 -10.69 -0.50 17.61
C ALA A 13 -9.29 -0.71 18.24
N ARG A 14 -8.55 0.37 18.55
CA ARG A 14 -7.30 0.26 19.34
C ARG A 14 -7.51 -0.23 20.79
N GLN A 15 -8.76 -0.26 21.24
CA GLN A 15 -9.17 -0.81 22.54
C GLN A 15 -9.53 -2.30 22.43
N GLU A 16 -9.57 -2.88 21.22
CA GLU A 16 -9.66 -4.34 21.02
C GLU A 16 -8.38 -4.99 21.55
N GLY A 17 -8.53 -5.88 22.54
CA GLY A 17 -7.42 -6.52 23.25
C GLY A 17 -7.03 -5.89 24.59
N GLY A 18 -7.71 -4.82 25.03
CA GLY A 18 -7.58 -4.28 26.39
C GLY A 18 -8.66 -4.82 27.34
N SER A 19 -8.46 -4.63 28.65
CA SER A 19 -9.40 -5.04 29.73
C SER A 19 -10.76 -4.32 29.71
N SER A 20 -11.09 -3.54 28.67
CA SER A 20 -12.32 -2.75 28.61
C SER A 20 -13.57 -3.62 28.44
N VAL A 21 -13.46 -4.76 27.76
CA VAL A 21 -14.59 -5.71 27.62
C VAL A 21 -14.71 -6.52 28.91
N GLU A 22 -13.61 -7.14 29.36
CA GLU A 22 -13.52 -7.91 30.61
C GLU A 22 -14.03 -7.13 31.82
N ARG A 23 -13.70 -5.83 31.92
CA ARG A 23 -14.19 -4.94 32.98
C ARG A 23 -15.72 -4.80 32.94
N GLN A 24 -16.29 -4.56 31.75
CA GLN A 24 -17.74 -4.37 31.61
C GLN A 24 -18.50 -5.66 31.91
N GLU A 25 -17.98 -6.80 31.42
CA GLU A 25 -18.50 -8.13 31.74
C GLU A 25 -18.42 -8.43 33.24
N GLY A 26 -17.32 -8.06 33.90
CA GLY A 26 -17.17 -8.19 35.35
C GLY A 26 -18.18 -7.36 36.15
N MET A 27 -18.50 -6.14 35.70
CA MET A 27 -19.54 -5.30 36.33
C MET A 27 -20.93 -5.91 36.16
N ILE A 28 -21.24 -6.47 34.99
CA ILE A 28 -22.50 -7.18 34.73
C ILE A 28 -22.60 -8.41 35.63
N ALA A 29 -21.56 -9.22 35.70
CA ALA A 29 -21.51 -10.41 36.54
C ALA A 29 -21.74 -10.07 38.03
N LYS A 30 -21.09 -9.01 38.53
CA LYS A 30 -21.29 -8.54 39.89
C LYS A 30 -22.74 -8.10 40.13
N TRP A 31 -23.32 -7.31 39.23
CA TRP A 31 -24.68 -6.82 39.38
C TRP A 31 -25.70 -7.97 39.44
N LEU A 32 -25.51 -9.02 38.65
CA LEU A 32 -26.37 -10.21 38.66
C LEU A 32 -26.30 -11.01 39.97
N LEU A 33 -25.14 -11.04 40.64
CA LEU A 33 -25.02 -11.68 41.96
C LEU A 33 -25.88 -10.97 43.01
N ASP A 34 -25.99 -9.65 42.89
CA ASP A 34 -26.76 -8.80 43.81
C ASP A 34 -28.27 -8.77 43.46
N HIS A 35 -28.68 -9.25 42.28
CA HIS A 35 -30.05 -9.17 41.75
C HIS A 35 -30.56 -10.52 41.22
N GLN A 36 -30.88 -11.45 42.13
CA GLN A 36 -31.27 -12.82 41.82
C GLN A 36 -32.65 -12.97 41.11
N ASP A 37 -33.43 -11.89 40.99
CA ASP A 37 -34.69 -11.87 40.24
C ASP A 37 -34.50 -11.74 38.72
N TYR A 38 -33.26 -11.49 38.27
CA TYR A 38 -32.87 -11.36 36.87
C TYR A 38 -31.98 -12.51 36.40
N GLU A 39 -32.21 -12.94 35.16
CA GLU A 39 -31.33 -13.84 34.43
C GLU A 39 -30.66 -13.07 33.28
N LEU A 40 -29.36 -13.32 33.05
CA LEU A 40 -28.66 -12.73 31.91
C LEU A 40 -29.27 -13.26 30.60
N SER A 41 -29.71 -12.34 29.75
CA SER A 41 -30.32 -12.68 28.47
C SER A 41 -29.32 -13.32 27.52
N LYS A 42 -29.80 -14.20 26.64
CA LYS A 42 -29.04 -14.67 25.47
C LYS A 42 -28.84 -13.58 24.41
N LEU A 43 -29.66 -12.52 24.46
CA LEU A 43 -29.52 -11.34 23.61
C LEU A 43 -28.40 -10.46 24.15
N ASN A 44 -27.25 -10.50 23.49
CA ASN A 44 -26.10 -9.66 23.83
C ASN A 44 -25.78 -8.73 22.67
N TYR A 45 -25.62 -7.44 22.97
CA TYR A 45 -25.36 -6.40 21.97
C TYR A 45 -24.00 -5.75 22.25
N SER A 46 -23.17 -5.63 21.23
CA SER A 46 -21.88 -4.96 21.38
C SER A 46 -21.51 -4.12 20.16
N ASP A 47 -21.13 -2.87 20.37
CA ASP A 47 -20.62 -2.00 19.31
C ASP A 47 -19.15 -1.66 19.60
N LEU A 48 -18.28 -2.53 19.10
CA LEU A 48 -16.83 -2.42 19.29
C LEU A 48 -16.25 -1.49 18.23
N GLY A 49 -15.56 -0.43 18.67
CA GLY A 49 -14.91 0.52 17.78
C GLY A 49 -15.84 1.47 17.02
N LYS A 50 -17.12 1.61 17.42
CA LYS A 50 -18.09 2.52 16.77
C LYS A 50 -18.25 3.84 17.50
N SER A 51 -18.45 4.92 16.73
CA SER A 51 -18.59 6.26 17.30
C SER A 51 -19.94 6.47 17.99
N GLY A 52 -19.86 6.88 19.27
CA GLY A 52 -21.01 7.37 20.04
C GLY A 52 -21.47 8.77 19.65
N PHE A 53 -20.56 9.57 19.09
CA PHE A 53 -20.76 10.99 18.81
C PHE A 53 -21.50 11.24 17.48
N HIS A 54 -21.25 10.41 16.46
CA HIS A 54 -21.90 10.49 15.14
C HIS A 54 -23.12 9.57 14.99
N GLY A 55 -23.51 8.87 16.07
CA GLY A 55 -24.69 8.00 16.08
C GLY A 55 -24.56 6.69 15.29
N GLU A 56 -23.34 6.26 14.93
CA GLU A 56 -23.12 5.06 14.08
C GLU A 56 -23.62 3.76 14.71
N HIS A 57 -23.62 3.68 16.04
CA HIS A 57 -24.15 2.55 16.81
C HIS A 57 -25.69 2.50 16.82
N VAL A 58 -26.37 3.61 16.57
CA VAL A 58 -27.85 3.72 16.51
C VAL A 58 -28.37 3.52 15.08
N LYS A 59 -27.58 3.85 14.05
CA LYS A 59 -27.93 3.67 12.63
C LYS A 59 -28.05 2.20 12.22
N GLU A 60 -28.62 1.95 11.05
CA GLU A 60 -28.77 0.62 10.47
C GLU A 60 -27.41 -0.09 10.36
N GLY A 61 -27.30 -1.28 10.99
CA GLY A 61 -26.03 -2.02 11.15
C GLY A 61 -25.33 -1.83 12.51
N GLY A 62 -25.78 -0.88 13.33
CA GLY A 62 -25.43 -0.72 14.74
C GLY A 62 -26.09 -1.77 15.65
N ASN A 63 -25.36 -2.34 16.61
CA ASN A 63 -25.94 -3.32 17.53
C ASN A 63 -26.81 -2.67 18.60
N PHE A 64 -26.58 -1.40 18.96
CA PHE A 64 -27.54 -0.63 19.75
C PHE A 64 -28.83 -0.35 18.98
N GLY A 65 -28.75 -0.04 17.69
CA GLY A 65 -29.93 0.06 16.83
C GLY A 65 -30.76 -1.23 16.81
N LYS A 66 -30.10 -2.40 16.80
CA LYS A 66 -30.77 -3.71 16.93
C LYS A 66 -31.40 -3.91 18.31
N LEU A 67 -30.74 -3.45 19.39
CA LEU A 67 -31.31 -3.46 20.74
C LEU A 67 -32.60 -2.64 20.78
N LEU A 68 -32.57 -1.39 20.28
CA LEU A 68 -33.75 -0.54 20.20
C LEU A 68 -34.88 -1.22 19.43
N LYS A 69 -34.55 -1.82 18.28
CA LYS A 69 -35.53 -2.57 17.49
C LYS A 69 -36.10 -3.77 18.27
N ALA A 70 -35.27 -4.52 18.99
CA ALA A 70 -35.73 -5.65 19.81
C ALA A 70 -36.65 -5.20 20.96
N VAL A 71 -36.46 -4.00 21.51
CA VAL A 71 -37.41 -3.38 22.45
C VAL A 71 -38.71 -3.03 21.75
N MET A 72 -38.66 -2.35 20.59
CA MET A 72 -39.85 -1.92 19.85
C MET A 72 -40.69 -3.11 19.33
N ASP A 73 -40.03 -4.19 18.92
CA ASP A 73 -40.66 -5.42 18.45
C ASP A 73 -41.13 -6.32 19.62
N GLY A 74 -40.88 -5.94 20.88
CA GLY A 74 -41.35 -6.65 22.08
C GLY A 74 -40.57 -7.92 22.45
N TYR A 75 -39.41 -8.15 21.85
CA TYR A 75 -38.51 -9.24 22.25
C TYR A 75 -37.85 -8.98 23.61
N ILE A 76 -37.56 -7.72 23.90
CA ILE A 76 -37.20 -7.24 25.25
C ILE A 76 -38.49 -6.70 25.86
N LYS A 77 -38.91 -7.31 26.98
CA LYS A 77 -40.26 -7.15 27.52
C LYS A 77 -40.27 -6.13 28.64
N ARG A 78 -41.48 -5.66 28.98
CA ARG A 78 -41.72 -4.88 30.20
C ARG A 78 -41.09 -5.57 31.42
N ASP A 79 -40.52 -4.77 32.31
CA ASP A 79 -39.78 -5.19 33.51
C ASP A 79 -38.42 -5.86 33.26
N ASP A 80 -37.99 -6.03 32.00
CA ASP A 80 -36.61 -6.34 31.67
C ASP A 80 -35.71 -5.09 31.87
N VAL A 81 -34.39 -5.32 31.94
CA VAL A 81 -33.40 -4.26 32.15
C VAL A 81 -32.31 -4.29 31.09
N VAL A 82 -31.85 -3.12 30.67
CA VAL A 82 -30.66 -2.95 29.83
C VAL A 82 -29.50 -2.48 30.72
N LEU A 83 -28.46 -3.31 30.81
CA LEU A 83 -27.27 -3.04 31.60
C LEU A 83 -26.19 -2.39 30.74
N VAL A 84 -25.70 -1.23 31.19
CA VAL A 84 -24.59 -0.51 30.55
C VAL A 84 -23.59 -0.03 31.60
N GLU A 85 -22.30 0.00 31.25
CA GLU A 85 -21.26 0.50 32.18
C GLU A 85 -21.62 1.90 32.71
N ALA A 86 -21.93 2.82 31.80
CA ALA A 86 -22.31 4.19 32.07
C ALA A 86 -23.22 4.68 30.93
N ILE A 87 -23.95 5.77 31.14
CA ILE A 87 -24.91 6.25 30.13
C ILE A 87 -24.24 6.61 28.81
N ASP A 88 -22.99 7.04 28.83
CA ASP A 88 -22.23 7.38 27.63
C ASP A 88 -21.97 6.18 26.70
N ARG A 89 -22.17 4.93 27.19
CA ARG A 89 -22.14 3.73 26.36
C ARG A 89 -23.31 3.71 25.39
N THR A 90 -24.50 4.11 25.83
CA THR A 90 -25.70 4.17 24.98
C THR A 90 -25.59 5.21 23.86
N GLY A 91 -24.70 6.19 23.98
CA GLY A 91 -24.45 7.20 22.96
C GLY A 91 -23.87 8.50 23.51
N ARG A 92 -23.47 9.40 22.61
CA ARG A 92 -22.96 10.75 22.94
C ARG A 92 -23.53 11.82 22.01
N LEU A 93 -24.78 11.61 21.59
CA LEU A 93 -25.55 12.53 20.77
C LEU A 93 -25.91 13.81 21.55
N PRO A 94 -26.33 14.90 20.88
CA PRO A 94 -26.92 16.06 21.56
C PRO A 94 -28.03 15.62 22.51
N ALA A 95 -28.14 16.29 23.67
CA ALA A 95 -28.96 15.83 24.77
C ALA A 95 -30.42 15.54 24.39
N LEU A 96 -31.04 16.44 23.61
CA LEU A 96 -32.42 16.24 23.13
C LEU A 96 -32.55 14.95 22.32
N GLN A 97 -31.64 14.74 21.37
CA GLN A 97 -31.63 13.56 20.50
C GLN A 97 -31.36 12.28 21.29
N MET A 98 -30.43 12.34 22.25
CA MET A 98 -30.13 11.21 23.13
C MET A 98 -31.37 10.79 23.94
N LEU A 99 -32.11 11.77 24.47
CA LEU A 99 -33.33 11.48 25.22
C LEU A 99 -34.44 10.94 24.31
N SER A 100 -34.67 11.54 23.15
CA SER A 100 -35.79 11.18 22.26
C SER A 100 -35.57 9.87 21.52
N ASP A 101 -34.36 9.64 21.00
CA ASP A 101 -34.10 8.59 20.02
C ASP A 101 -33.48 7.34 20.66
N VAL A 102 -32.82 7.49 21.82
CA VAL A 102 -32.09 6.41 22.49
C VAL A 102 -32.76 6.02 23.81
N ILE A 103 -32.99 6.97 24.71
CA ILE A 103 -33.46 6.64 26.07
C ILE A 103 -34.97 6.45 26.15
N ALA A 104 -35.76 7.39 25.67
CA ALA A 104 -37.22 7.36 25.78
C ALA A 104 -37.88 6.12 25.15
N PRO A 105 -37.43 5.59 24.00
CA PRO A 105 -38.03 4.39 23.42
C PRO A 105 -37.90 3.16 24.34
N ILE A 106 -36.77 3.04 25.05
CA ILE A 106 -36.54 1.95 26.01
C ILE A 106 -37.45 2.11 27.22
N LEU A 107 -37.45 3.30 27.82
CA LEU A 107 -38.23 3.56 29.03
C LEU A 107 -39.74 3.45 28.80
N ARG A 108 -40.26 3.97 27.68
CA ARG A 108 -41.69 3.89 27.32
C ARG A 108 -42.17 2.46 27.04
N ALA A 109 -41.27 1.56 26.66
CA ALA A 109 -41.59 0.13 26.55
C ALA A 109 -41.70 -0.56 27.93
N GLY A 110 -41.45 0.18 29.03
CA GLY A 110 -41.40 -0.36 30.38
C GLY A 110 -40.13 -1.15 30.68
N VAL A 111 -39.07 -0.95 29.88
CA VAL A 111 -37.73 -1.53 30.08
C VAL A 111 -36.89 -0.51 30.83
N SER A 112 -36.17 -0.93 31.87
CA SER A 112 -35.32 -0.01 32.64
C SER A 112 -33.90 0.02 32.09
N ILE A 113 -33.20 1.16 32.20
CA ILE A 113 -31.77 1.26 31.89
C ILE A 113 -31.02 1.36 33.21
N ILE A 114 -30.00 0.52 33.39
CA ILE A 114 -29.17 0.52 34.59
C ILE A 114 -27.74 0.89 34.22
N THR A 115 -27.22 1.94 34.85
CA THR A 115 -25.80 2.31 34.77
C THR A 115 -25.03 1.65 35.90
N LEU A 116 -24.05 0.82 35.54
CA LEU A 116 -23.32 -0.03 36.50
C LEU A 116 -22.20 0.73 37.23
N ASP A 117 -21.74 1.86 36.71
CA ASP A 117 -20.70 2.70 37.31
C ASP A 117 -21.15 3.35 38.62
N ASP A 118 -22.44 3.69 38.70
CA ASP A 118 -23.05 4.33 39.86
C ASP A 118 -24.29 3.61 40.41
N ASN A 119 -24.65 2.45 39.83
CA ASN A 119 -25.83 1.66 40.16
C ASN A 119 -27.17 2.44 40.07
N THR A 120 -27.26 3.42 39.18
CA THR A 120 -28.53 4.14 38.96
C THR A 120 -29.47 3.35 38.03
N THR A 121 -30.73 3.23 38.45
CA THR A 121 -31.83 2.69 37.61
C THR A 121 -32.68 3.83 37.06
N TYR A 122 -32.79 3.89 35.73
CA TYR A 122 -33.69 4.78 35.01
C TYR A 122 -34.90 4.00 34.53
N THR A 123 -36.08 4.40 34.99
CA THR A 123 -37.40 3.91 34.58
C THR A 123 -38.22 5.08 34.02
N GLU A 124 -39.31 4.79 33.30
CA GLU A 124 -40.26 5.81 32.82
C GLU A 124 -40.73 6.75 33.94
N ALA A 125 -41.01 6.20 35.12
CA ALA A 125 -41.42 6.98 36.29
C ALA A 125 -40.27 7.82 36.87
N SER A 126 -39.04 7.27 36.93
CA SER A 126 -37.92 7.99 37.55
C SER A 126 -37.47 9.20 36.73
N VAL A 127 -37.60 9.14 35.39
CA VAL A 127 -37.33 10.29 34.51
C VAL A 127 -38.45 11.34 34.52
N GLY A 128 -39.49 11.17 35.35
CA GLY A 128 -40.44 12.23 35.72
C GLY A 128 -40.01 13.07 36.92
N GLY A 129 -38.87 12.75 37.56
CA GLY A 129 -38.40 13.38 38.80
C GLY A 129 -36.90 13.76 38.78
N PRO A 130 -36.24 13.84 39.96
CA PRO A 130 -34.85 14.29 40.08
C PRO A 130 -33.83 13.53 39.22
N HIS A 131 -34.08 12.25 38.94
CA HIS A 131 -33.19 11.42 38.11
C HIS A 131 -33.10 11.88 36.65
N LEU A 132 -34.11 12.59 36.13
CA LEU A 132 -34.03 13.19 34.80
C LEU A 132 -32.91 14.23 34.72
N PHE A 133 -32.80 15.10 35.73
CA PHE A 133 -31.76 16.12 35.75
C PHE A 133 -30.36 15.50 35.78
N MET A 134 -30.17 14.44 36.58
CA MET A 134 -28.92 13.69 36.62
C MET A 134 -28.60 13.01 35.28
N LEU A 135 -29.59 12.36 34.66
CA LEU A 135 -29.45 11.73 33.36
C LEU A 135 -29.04 12.75 32.29
N VAL A 136 -29.75 13.88 32.21
CA VAL A 136 -29.46 14.96 31.27
C VAL A 136 -28.06 15.52 31.51
N ALA A 137 -27.68 15.76 32.77
CA ALA A 137 -26.35 16.24 33.12
C ALA A 137 -25.25 15.28 32.65
N LYS A 138 -25.43 13.97 32.85
CA LYS A 138 -24.46 12.95 32.40
C LYS A 138 -24.38 12.89 30.87
N ILE A 139 -25.51 12.95 30.17
CA ILE A 139 -25.55 12.99 28.70
C ILE A 139 -24.82 14.23 28.17
N GLN A 140 -25.12 15.41 28.74
CA GLN A 140 -24.47 16.66 28.39
C GLN A 140 -22.97 16.60 28.64
N ALA A 141 -22.54 16.08 29.79
CA ALA A 141 -21.12 15.91 30.12
C ALA A 141 -20.39 14.99 29.11
N ALA A 142 -21.01 13.87 28.73
CA ALA A 142 -20.46 12.94 27.75
C ALA A 142 -20.34 13.55 26.34
N HIS A 143 -21.34 14.33 25.94
CA HIS A 143 -21.34 15.07 24.67
C HIS A 143 -20.27 16.17 24.69
N GLU A 144 -20.20 16.97 25.76
CA GLU A 144 -19.23 18.06 25.92
C GLU A 144 -17.78 17.56 25.93
N TYR A 145 -17.53 16.46 26.65
CA TYR A 145 -16.22 15.81 26.66
C TYR A 145 -15.78 15.43 25.23
N SER A 146 -16.68 14.84 24.44
CA SER A 146 -16.40 14.45 23.06
C SER A 146 -16.15 15.66 22.16
N ARG A 147 -16.96 16.71 22.31
CA ARG A 147 -16.79 17.99 21.60
C ARG A 147 -15.47 18.66 21.93
N THR A 148 -15.11 18.71 23.22
CA THR A 148 -13.86 19.29 23.71
C THR A 148 -12.65 18.53 23.17
N LEU A 149 -12.71 17.19 23.17
CA LEU A 149 -11.64 16.37 22.59
C LEU A 149 -11.49 16.62 21.09
N SER A 150 -12.61 16.69 20.35
CA SER A 150 -12.60 17.03 18.92
C SER A 150 -11.97 18.40 18.67
N ARG A 151 -12.41 19.43 19.39
CA ARG A 151 -11.89 20.79 19.28
C ARG A 151 -10.40 20.87 19.62
N ARG A 152 -9.94 20.19 20.67
CA ARG A 152 -8.50 20.12 21.02
C ARG A 152 -7.67 19.48 19.90
N VAL A 153 -8.21 18.46 19.23
CA VAL A 153 -7.54 17.83 18.09
C VAL A 153 -7.47 18.81 16.91
N GLU A 154 -8.58 19.45 16.55
CA GLU A 154 -8.64 20.50 15.52
C GLU A 154 -7.65 21.64 15.81
N ASP A 155 -7.72 22.25 17.00
CA ASP A 155 -6.82 23.32 17.43
C ASP A 155 -5.34 22.88 17.38
N SER A 156 -5.05 21.63 17.75
CA SER A 156 -3.71 21.05 17.65
C SER A 156 -3.24 20.95 16.20
N TYR A 157 -4.08 20.48 15.28
CA TYR A 157 -3.74 20.42 13.86
C TYR A 157 -3.60 21.81 13.25
N LYS A 158 -4.51 22.73 13.55
CA LYS A 158 -4.43 24.14 13.14
C LYS A 158 -3.13 24.79 13.58
N LYS A 159 -2.72 24.60 14.84
CA LYS A 159 -1.43 25.07 15.36
C LYS A 159 -0.26 24.44 14.61
N ARG A 160 -0.25 23.12 14.42
CA ARG A 160 0.83 22.43 13.70
C ARG A 160 0.96 22.90 12.25
N ARG A 161 -0.16 23.13 11.55
CA ARG A 161 -0.15 23.69 10.18
C ARG A 161 0.48 25.08 10.16
N LYS A 162 0.11 25.93 11.13
CA LYS A 162 0.69 27.26 11.29
C LYS A 162 2.19 27.19 11.55
N ASP A 163 2.62 26.37 12.52
CA ASP A 163 4.04 26.22 12.86
C ASP A 163 4.86 25.61 11.71
N ALA A 164 4.29 24.66 10.94
CA ALA A 164 4.95 24.11 9.75
C ALA A 164 5.15 25.20 8.68
N LYS A 165 4.12 25.99 8.39
CA LYS A 165 4.17 27.04 7.36
C LYS A 165 5.04 28.24 7.74
N GLU A 166 4.96 28.69 8.99
CA GLU A 166 5.63 29.93 9.42
C GLU A 166 7.03 29.69 9.98
N LYS A 167 7.29 28.52 10.59
CA LYS A 167 8.53 28.24 11.32
C LYS A 167 9.31 27.05 10.77
N GLY A 168 8.80 26.37 9.73
CA GLY A 168 9.43 25.17 9.18
C GLY A 168 9.47 23.99 10.16
N VAL A 169 8.62 23.99 11.19
CA VAL A 169 8.66 22.94 12.22
C VAL A 169 7.92 21.69 11.73
N ALA A 170 8.67 20.62 11.55
CA ALA A 170 8.12 19.33 11.17
C ALA A 170 7.20 18.75 12.27
N PRO A 171 6.01 18.22 11.92
CA PRO A 171 5.08 17.67 12.89
C PRO A 171 5.55 16.31 13.42
N LYS A 172 5.58 16.19 14.76
CA LYS A 172 6.05 14.99 15.49
C LYS A 172 5.07 13.80 15.52
N ARG A 173 4.11 13.72 14.60
CA ARG A 173 3.05 12.70 14.60
C ARG A 173 3.14 11.86 13.33
N MET A 174 3.16 10.53 13.49
CA MET A 174 3.27 9.57 12.38
C MET A 174 4.51 9.83 11.52
N THR A 175 5.63 10.14 12.18
CA THR A 175 6.91 10.40 11.53
C THR A 175 7.32 9.20 10.66
N PRO A 176 7.55 9.40 9.35
CA PRO A 176 8.00 8.35 8.46
C PRO A 176 9.32 7.71 8.88
N VAL A 177 9.54 6.45 8.47
CA VAL A 177 10.74 5.68 8.88
C VAL A 177 12.05 6.31 8.41
N TRP A 178 12.03 7.11 7.33
CA TRP A 178 13.19 7.83 6.81
C TRP A 178 13.42 9.21 7.45
N LEU A 179 12.59 9.62 8.42
CA LEU A 179 12.73 10.90 9.11
C LEU A 179 12.95 10.73 10.61
N ASN A 180 13.82 11.54 11.18
CA ASN A 180 13.97 11.71 12.62
C ASN A 180 12.77 12.44 13.23
N SER A 181 12.66 12.39 14.55
CA SER A 181 11.54 13.00 15.29
C SER A 181 11.48 14.54 15.16
N ASP A 182 12.59 15.17 14.75
CA ASP A 182 12.72 16.58 14.43
C ASP A 182 12.43 16.89 12.94
N GLY A 183 12.19 15.88 12.11
CA GLY A 183 11.93 16.02 10.68
C GLY A 183 13.17 15.94 9.79
N THR A 184 14.37 15.78 10.34
CA THR A 184 15.59 15.60 9.54
C THR A 184 15.66 14.22 8.88
N VAL A 185 16.41 14.10 7.78
CA VAL A 185 16.54 12.84 7.03
C VAL A 185 17.41 11.84 7.79
N ARG A 186 17.00 10.57 7.78
CA ARG A 186 17.83 9.44 8.18
C ARG A 186 18.63 8.94 6.99
N GLU A 187 19.93 9.22 6.99
CA GLU A 187 20.84 8.86 5.89
C GLU A 187 20.99 7.35 5.70
N ASP A 188 20.82 6.55 6.76
CA ASP A 188 20.84 5.09 6.71
C ASP A 188 19.60 4.48 6.05
N VAL A 189 18.46 5.19 6.06
CA VAL A 189 17.16 4.67 5.57
C VAL A 189 16.73 5.31 4.25
N ALA A 190 16.94 6.61 4.07
CA ALA A 190 16.43 7.34 2.91
C ALA A 190 16.88 6.79 1.54
N PRO A 191 18.14 6.36 1.35
CA PRO A 191 18.58 5.71 0.11
C PRO A 191 17.77 4.46 -0.22
N TRP A 192 17.42 3.66 0.79
CA TRP A 192 16.61 2.45 0.62
C TRP A 192 15.15 2.75 0.27
N ILE A 193 14.59 3.85 0.78
CA ILE A 193 13.26 4.30 0.36
C ILE A 193 13.30 4.73 -1.10
N LYS A 194 14.33 5.47 -1.53
CA LYS A 194 14.53 5.79 -2.96
C LYS A 194 14.62 4.52 -3.81
N THR A 195 15.44 3.55 -3.40
CA THR A 195 15.54 2.24 -4.06
C THR A 195 14.17 1.53 -4.15
N ALA A 196 13.35 1.62 -3.11
CA ALA A 196 12.01 1.04 -3.13
C ALA A 196 11.11 1.65 -4.23
N PHE A 197 11.17 2.97 -4.44
CA PHE A 197 10.46 3.64 -5.53
C PHE A 197 10.99 3.21 -6.91
N GLU A 198 12.31 3.18 -7.07
CA GLU A 198 12.96 2.78 -8.33
C GLU A 198 12.62 1.33 -8.72
N LEU A 199 12.70 0.41 -7.77
CA LEU A 199 12.33 -1.00 -7.96
C LEU A 199 10.85 -1.14 -8.31
N TYR A 200 9.98 -0.39 -7.64
CA TYR A 200 8.55 -0.45 -7.89
C TYR A 200 8.18 0.05 -9.28
N VAL A 201 8.73 1.20 -9.70
CA VAL A 201 8.52 1.75 -11.06
C VAL A 201 9.11 0.83 -12.12
N SER A 202 10.19 0.11 -11.82
CA SER A 202 10.76 -0.94 -12.68
C SER A 202 9.90 -2.20 -12.77
N GLY A 203 8.82 -2.33 -12.00
CA GLY A 203 7.90 -3.46 -12.02
C GLY A 203 8.20 -4.58 -11.03
N VAL A 204 9.06 -4.32 -10.03
CA VAL A 204 9.30 -5.27 -8.93
C VAL A 204 8.16 -5.20 -7.91
N GLY A 205 7.63 -6.36 -7.53
CA GLY A 205 6.49 -6.44 -6.61
C GLY A 205 6.83 -6.00 -5.18
N LYS A 206 5.86 -5.38 -4.50
CA LYS A 206 6.01 -4.81 -3.14
C LYS A 206 6.57 -5.81 -2.11
N SER A 207 6.15 -7.08 -2.16
CA SER A 207 6.66 -8.12 -1.26
C SER A 207 8.13 -8.45 -1.51
N THR A 208 8.59 -8.41 -2.76
CA THR A 208 10.00 -8.60 -3.11
C THR A 208 10.83 -7.40 -2.68
N ILE A 209 10.32 -6.18 -2.88
CA ILE A 209 10.94 -4.96 -2.38
C ILE A 209 11.11 -5.05 -0.86
N ALA A 210 10.03 -5.36 -0.13
CA ALA A 210 10.08 -5.53 1.33
C ALA A 210 11.09 -6.61 1.78
N LYS A 211 11.26 -7.68 1.01
CA LYS A 211 12.28 -8.70 1.26
C LYS A 211 13.69 -8.12 1.12
N ARG A 212 13.98 -7.43 0.01
CA ARG A 212 15.29 -6.79 -0.22
C ARG A 212 15.63 -5.74 0.83
N LEU A 213 14.63 -4.97 1.26
CA LEU A 213 14.81 -3.96 2.32
C LEU A 213 15.13 -4.57 3.68
N ARG A 214 14.72 -5.82 3.95
CA ARG A 214 15.13 -6.55 5.15
C ARG A 214 16.55 -7.12 5.02
N GLU A 215 16.94 -7.48 3.81
CA GLU A 215 18.25 -8.05 3.49
C GLU A 215 19.36 -6.99 3.41
N SER A 216 19.03 -5.70 3.43
CA SER A 216 20.00 -4.61 3.50
C SER A 216 20.80 -4.57 4.80
N GLY A 217 20.36 -5.27 5.85
CA GLY A 217 20.96 -5.20 7.19
C GLY A 217 20.59 -3.96 8.00
N VAL A 218 19.79 -3.02 7.46
CA VAL A 218 19.35 -1.82 8.18
C VAL A 218 18.27 -2.18 9.20
N GLU A 219 18.57 -2.02 10.49
CA GLU A 219 17.71 -2.45 11.61
C GLU A 219 16.27 -1.89 11.48
N ARG A 220 16.13 -0.63 11.12
CA ARG A 220 14.81 0.03 10.96
C ARG A 220 13.97 -0.55 9.84
N LEU A 221 14.60 -1.25 8.89
CA LEU A 221 13.96 -1.92 7.77
C LEU A 221 13.78 -3.43 7.98
N ALA A 222 14.30 -4.00 9.08
CA ALA A 222 14.23 -5.44 9.37
C ALA A 222 12.80 -6.00 9.45
N LYS A 223 11.81 -5.14 9.71
CA LYS A 223 10.37 -5.49 9.74
C LYS A 223 9.59 -5.01 8.51
N ALA A 224 10.27 -4.62 7.43
CA ALA A 224 9.61 -4.17 6.21
C ALA A 224 8.66 -5.25 5.66
N SER A 225 7.47 -4.81 5.25
CA SER A 225 6.41 -5.68 4.73
C SER A 225 5.82 -5.09 3.45
N GLY A 226 5.16 -5.93 2.62
CA GLY A 226 4.49 -5.47 1.41
C GLY A 226 3.50 -4.30 1.65
N PRO A 227 2.61 -4.38 2.65
CA PRO A 227 1.76 -3.26 3.06
C PRO A 227 2.53 -2.04 3.58
N GLY A 228 3.65 -2.25 4.28
CA GLY A 228 4.52 -1.16 4.72
C GLY A 228 5.12 -0.39 3.53
N VAL A 229 5.64 -1.12 2.54
CA VAL A 229 6.13 -0.56 1.28
C VAL A 229 5.01 0.17 0.54
N GLU A 230 3.80 -0.37 0.51
CA GLU A 230 2.65 0.33 -0.06
C GLU A 230 2.37 1.67 0.65
N GLY A 231 2.43 1.68 1.98
CA GLY A 231 2.30 2.91 2.77
C GLY A 231 3.38 3.94 2.43
N TRP A 232 4.63 3.51 2.26
CA TRP A 232 5.74 4.39 1.88
C TRP A 232 5.57 4.95 0.47
N LEU A 233 5.18 4.11 -0.49
CA LEU A 233 4.96 4.50 -1.88
C LEU A 233 3.86 5.57 -2.04
N ARG A 234 2.91 5.67 -1.10
CA ARG A 234 1.83 6.68 -1.12
C ARG A 234 2.14 7.93 -0.31
N ASN A 235 3.18 7.92 0.51
CA ASN A 235 3.42 8.97 1.48
C ASN A 235 4.13 10.17 0.83
N LYS A 236 3.43 11.31 0.76
CA LYS A 236 3.95 12.53 0.12
C LYS A 236 5.12 13.20 0.87
N ALA A 237 5.47 12.74 2.08
CA ALA A 237 6.65 13.24 2.78
C ALA A 237 7.97 12.93 2.06
N VAL A 238 7.99 11.94 1.15
CA VAL A 238 9.17 11.64 0.31
C VAL A 238 9.49 12.76 -0.69
N ILE A 239 8.47 13.56 -1.05
CA ILE A 239 8.55 14.74 -1.92
C ILE A 239 8.33 16.03 -1.13
N GLY A 240 8.65 16.01 0.17
CA GLY A 240 8.65 17.19 1.03
C GLY A 240 7.29 17.69 1.52
N LYS A 241 6.20 16.99 1.20
CA LYS A 241 4.84 17.42 1.58
C LYS A 241 4.36 16.75 2.85
N TRP A 242 3.61 17.47 3.67
CA TRP A 242 2.87 16.91 4.79
C TRP A 242 1.39 16.75 4.45
N GLU A 243 0.92 15.51 4.44
CA GLU A 243 -0.50 15.19 4.30
C GLU A 243 -1.09 14.80 5.66
N THR A 244 -2.10 15.53 6.11
CA THR A 244 -2.86 15.18 7.31
C THR A 244 -3.82 14.01 7.02
N LEU A 245 -4.55 13.52 8.03
CA LEU A 245 -5.32 12.28 7.90
C LEU A 245 -6.44 12.41 6.86
N ILE A 246 -6.36 11.57 5.81
CA ILE A 246 -7.39 11.47 4.76
C ILE A 246 -8.73 11.10 5.38
N GLY A 247 -9.81 11.71 4.88
CA GLY A 247 -11.18 11.44 5.33
C GLY A 247 -11.55 12.13 6.65
N THR A 248 -10.74 13.09 7.10
CA THR A 248 -11.08 13.97 8.24
C THR A 248 -11.36 15.39 7.76
N PRO A 249 -12.17 16.18 8.49
CA PRO A 249 -12.34 17.60 8.20
C PRO A 249 -11.02 18.39 8.15
N GLU A 250 -9.99 17.88 8.83
CA GLU A 250 -8.65 18.47 8.89
C GLU A 250 -7.72 18.04 7.74
N HIS A 251 -8.20 17.29 6.74
CA HIS A 251 -7.38 16.81 5.62
C HIS A 251 -6.85 17.96 4.76
N HIS A 252 -5.53 18.12 4.75
CA HIS A 252 -4.79 19.13 4.00
C HIS A 252 -3.49 18.50 3.51
N VAL A 253 -3.02 18.95 2.35
CA VAL A 253 -1.67 18.71 1.87
C VAL A 253 -0.92 20.04 1.94
N ILE A 254 0.22 20.04 2.62
CA ILE A 254 1.02 21.24 2.87
C ILE A 254 2.39 20.98 2.26
N ASP A 255 2.79 21.85 1.34
CA ASP A 255 4.08 21.76 0.68
C ASP A 255 5.23 22.22 1.59
N ASP A 256 6.46 21.85 1.23
CA ASP A 256 7.71 22.34 1.85
C ASP A 256 7.83 22.14 3.37
N VAL A 257 7.28 21.03 3.89
CA VAL A 257 7.34 20.68 5.33
C VAL A 257 8.50 19.75 5.65
N TYR A 258 8.85 18.85 4.73
CA TYR A 258 9.90 17.84 4.93
C TYR A 258 11.01 17.99 3.89
N PRO A 259 12.23 17.51 4.18
CA PRO A 259 13.26 17.41 3.17
C PRO A 259 12.85 16.45 2.05
N LEU A 260 13.21 16.81 0.81
CA LEU A 260 13.03 15.94 -0.36
C LEU A 260 14.02 14.77 -0.27
N ILE A 261 13.53 13.53 -0.32
CA ILE A 261 14.41 12.34 -0.40
C ILE A 261 14.34 11.64 -1.76
N ILE A 262 13.30 11.91 -2.54
CA ILE A 262 13.19 11.49 -3.94
C ILE A 262 12.69 12.64 -4.82
N GLU A 263 12.98 12.55 -6.10
CA GLU A 263 12.45 13.50 -7.08
C GLU A 263 10.91 13.36 -7.22
N PRO A 264 10.14 14.45 -7.35
CA PRO A 264 8.68 14.39 -7.52
C PRO A 264 8.24 13.53 -8.70
N SER A 265 8.96 13.56 -9.82
CA SER A 265 8.65 12.74 -11.00
C SER A 265 8.66 11.24 -10.69
N LEU A 266 9.59 10.77 -9.85
CA LEU A 266 9.66 9.37 -9.42
C LEU A 266 8.47 8.97 -8.55
N PHE A 267 8.04 9.85 -7.64
CA PHE A 267 6.84 9.64 -6.83
C PHE A 267 5.58 9.50 -7.69
N TYR A 268 5.41 10.41 -8.66
CA TYR A 268 4.24 10.42 -9.54
C TYR A 268 4.25 9.24 -10.52
N LYS A 269 5.41 8.84 -11.05
CA LYS A 269 5.56 7.57 -11.79
C LYS A 269 5.08 6.37 -10.96
N ALA A 270 5.44 6.33 -9.67
CA ALA A 270 4.98 5.26 -8.79
C ALA A 270 3.45 5.31 -8.57
N GLN A 271 2.83 6.48 -8.48
CA GLN A 271 1.37 6.60 -8.40
C GLN A 271 0.69 6.10 -9.68
N VAL A 272 1.19 6.51 -10.85
CA VAL A 272 0.68 6.04 -12.15
C VAL A 272 0.83 4.53 -12.28
N HIS A 273 1.98 3.97 -11.90
CA HIS A 273 2.20 2.53 -11.88
C HIS A 273 1.21 1.84 -10.93
N ALA A 274 0.97 2.39 -9.73
CA ALA A 274 -0.01 1.84 -8.79
C ALA A 274 -1.43 1.83 -9.35
N GLU A 275 -1.85 2.87 -10.07
CA GLU A 275 -3.17 2.91 -10.71
C GLU A 275 -3.29 1.82 -11.79
N LYS A 276 -2.27 1.67 -12.65
CA LYS A 276 -2.23 0.60 -13.65
C LYS A 276 -2.31 -0.80 -13.02
N MET A 277 -1.70 -0.99 -11.87
CA MET A 277 -1.73 -2.29 -11.18
C MET A 277 -3.09 -2.64 -10.54
N LYS A 278 -4.00 -1.68 -10.33
CA LYS A 278 -5.34 -1.96 -9.78
C LYS A 278 -6.20 -2.82 -10.71
N THR A 279 -6.02 -2.66 -12.02
CA THR A 279 -6.78 -3.39 -13.05
C THR A 279 -6.09 -4.69 -13.48
N GLN A 280 -4.83 -4.88 -13.10
CA GLN A 280 -4.05 -6.06 -13.48
C GLN A 280 -4.10 -7.14 -12.41
N ARG A 281 -4.05 -8.40 -12.85
CA ARG A 281 -3.91 -9.53 -11.93
C ARG A 281 -2.53 -9.46 -11.25
N PRO A 282 -2.43 -9.65 -9.92
CA PRO A 282 -1.14 -9.65 -9.23
C PRO A 282 -0.18 -10.70 -9.81
N ILE A 283 0.99 -10.24 -10.28
CA ILE A 283 2.07 -11.09 -10.78
C ILE A 283 3.11 -11.24 -9.67
N LYS A 284 3.46 -12.48 -9.30
CA LYS A 284 4.59 -12.72 -8.40
C LYS A 284 5.90 -12.43 -9.13
N THR A 285 6.79 -11.67 -8.51
CA THR A 285 8.16 -11.50 -9.01
C THR A 285 8.83 -12.87 -9.10
N ALA A 286 9.37 -13.18 -10.26
CA ALA A 286 10.07 -14.43 -10.47
C ALA A 286 11.42 -14.44 -9.72
N LYS A 287 11.83 -15.63 -9.25
CA LYS A 287 13.12 -15.78 -8.56
C LYS A 287 14.30 -15.78 -9.54
N HIS A 288 14.17 -16.54 -10.62
CA HIS A 288 15.17 -16.67 -11.68
C HIS A 288 14.90 -15.66 -12.80
N PHE A 289 15.96 -15.05 -13.34
CA PHE A 289 15.91 -14.00 -14.38
C PHE A 289 14.98 -14.34 -15.57
N LEU A 290 15.22 -15.49 -16.22
CA LEU A 290 14.48 -15.92 -17.41
C LEU A 290 12.98 -16.23 -17.15
N VAL A 291 12.58 -16.45 -15.89
CA VAL A 291 11.18 -16.82 -15.59
C VAL A 291 10.30 -15.57 -15.71
N GLY A 292 9.34 -15.63 -16.63
CA GLY A 292 8.50 -14.48 -17.00
C GLY A 292 9.02 -13.70 -18.21
N LEU A 293 10.21 -14.01 -18.72
CA LEU A 293 10.65 -13.63 -20.06
C LEU A 293 10.39 -14.76 -21.07
N VAL A 294 10.58 -16.02 -20.64
CA VAL A 294 10.34 -17.20 -21.48
C VAL A 294 8.89 -17.71 -21.32
N HIS A 295 8.18 -17.84 -22.44
CA HIS A 295 6.78 -18.25 -22.52
C HIS A 295 6.60 -19.44 -23.45
N CYS A 296 5.53 -20.20 -23.23
CA CYS A 296 5.11 -21.28 -24.11
C CYS A 296 4.40 -20.71 -25.34
N GLY A 297 4.86 -21.08 -26.53
CA GLY A 297 4.24 -20.69 -27.80
C GLY A 297 2.84 -21.28 -27.99
N GLU A 298 2.50 -22.37 -27.29
CA GLU A 298 1.20 -23.04 -27.41
C GLU A 298 0.14 -22.43 -26.47
N CYS A 299 0.45 -22.30 -25.16
CA CYS A 299 -0.52 -21.88 -24.16
C CYS A 299 -0.32 -20.44 -23.64
N GLY A 300 0.73 -19.75 -24.09
CA GLY A 300 1.09 -18.39 -23.67
C GLY A 300 1.53 -18.24 -22.20
N LYS A 301 1.55 -19.32 -21.40
CA LYS A 301 1.99 -19.28 -20.00
C LYS A 301 3.51 -19.41 -19.89
N ASN A 302 4.06 -19.00 -18.76
CA ASN A 302 5.50 -18.99 -18.51
C ASN A 302 6.12 -20.40 -18.60
N TYR A 303 7.35 -20.43 -19.10
CA TYR A 303 8.30 -21.48 -18.79
C TYR A 303 8.82 -21.30 -17.36
N ILE A 304 9.09 -22.42 -16.70
CA ILE A 304 9.62 -22.48 -15.34
C ILE A 304 11.00 -23.14 -15.33
N MET A 305 11.85 -22.71 -14.41
CA MET A 305 13.18 -23.27 -14.22
C MET A 305 13.11 -24.64 -13.52
N GLN A 306 13.89 -25.60 -14.00
CA GLN A 306 14.17 -26.89 -13.38
C GLN A 306 15.59 -26.86 -12.85
N ASN A 307 15.77 -27.31 -11.61
CA ASN A 307 17.07 -27.39 -10.97
C ASN A 307 17.59 -28.83 -10.99
N LEU A 308 18.89 -28.99 -11.20
CA LEU A 308 19.62 -30.24 -11.08
C LEU A 308 20.72 -30.02 -10.03
N HIS A 309 20.77 -30.87 -8.99
CA HIS A 309 21.68 -30.70 -7.84
C HIS A 309 21.64 -29.28 -7.24
N GLY A 310 20.44 -28.71 -7.11
CA GLY A 310 20.24 -27.36 -6.58
C GLY A 310 20.54 -26.22 -7.55
N LYS A 311 21.15 -26.48 -8.72
CA LYS A 311 21.53 -25.46 -9.71
C LYS A 311 20.52 -25.37 -10.86
N PRO A 312 20.18 -24.17 -11.36
CA PRO A 312 19.35 -23.99 -12.56
C PRO A 312 19.92 -24.74 -13.77
N HIS A 313 19.12 -25.60 -14.40
CA HIS A 313 19.60 -26.50 -15.46
C HIS A 313 18.84 -26.38 -16.78
N SER A 314 17.49 -26.40 -16.75
CA SER A 314 16.66 -26.36 -17.95
C SER A 314 15.30 -25.71 -17.66
N MET A 315 14.58 -25.31 -18.71
CA MET A 315 13.24 -24.74 -18.57
C MET A 315 12.19 -25.55 -19.33
N ARG A 316 10.97 -25.60 -18.79
CA ARG A 316 9.82 -26.28 -19.40
C ARG A 316 8.51 -25.52 -19.17
N CYS A 317 7.49 -25.80 -19.98
CA CYS A 317 6.17 -25.21 -19.83
C CYS A 317 5.53 -25.52 -18.47
N ARG A 318 5.08 -24.48 -17.75
CA ARG A 318 4.42 -24.62 -16.44
C ARG A 318 3.12 -25.39 -16.53
N THR A 319 2.25 -25.02 -17.47
CA THR A 319 0.89 -25.60 -17.58
C THR A 319 0.95 -27.10 -17.83
N ARG A 320 1.89 -27.53 -18.69
CA ARG A 320 2.11 -28.96 -18.90
C ARG A 320 2.55 -29.67 -17.63
N GLN A 321 3.52 -29.10 -16.91
CA GLN A 321 4.02 -29.72 -15.68
C GLN A 321 2.92 -29.80 -14.59
N SER A 322 2.17 -28.72 -14.36
CA SER A 322 1.28 -28.63 -13.21
C SER A 322 -0.15 -29.12 -13.45
N GLN A 323 -0.61 -29.12 -14.71
CA GLN A 323 -2.02 -29.38 -15.04
C GLN A 323 -2.19 -30.35 -16.22
N ASN A 324 -1.11 -30.78 -16.88
CA ASN A 324 -1.13 -31.59 -18.10
C ASN A 324 -1.99 -31.01 -19.26
N ASN A 325 -2.42 -29.75 -19.16
CA ASN A 325 -3.31 -29.06 -20.09
C ASN A 325 -2.54 -28.28 -21.19
N CYS A 326 -1.38 -28.76 -21.61
CA CYS A 326 -0.61 -28.14 -22.69
C CYS A 326 0.23 -29.19 -23.44
N SER A 327 0.14 -29.17 -24.77
CA SER A 327 0.80 -30.11 -25.69
C SER A 327 2.31 -29.87 -25.83
N ASN A 328 2.85 -28.75 -25.33
CA ASN A 328 4.26 -28.43 -25.47
C ASN A 328 5.16 -29.22 -24.50
N SER A 329 5.83 -30.27 -25.01
CA SER A 329 6.74 -31.16 -24.26
C SER A 329 8.18 -30.67 -24.16
N TYR A 330 8.53 -29.57 -24.84
CA TYR A 330 9.92 -29.26 -25.10
C TYR A 330 10.60 -28.67 -23.85
N VAL A 331 11.65 -29.37 -23.41
CA VAL A 331 12.55 -28.94 -22.34
C VAL A 331 13.79 -28.34 -22.99
N VAL A 332 14.10 -27.09 -22.68
CA VAL A 332 15.23 -26.36 -23.27
C VAL A 332 16.29 -26.11 -22.19
N PRO A 333 17.57 -26.45 -22.42
CA PRO A 333 18.63 -26.16 -21.48
C PRO A 333 18.77 -24.66 -21.19
N LYS A 334 19.12 -24.30 -19.95
CA LYS A 334 19.30 -22.89 -19.54
C LYS A 334 20.34 -22.19 -20.42
N ALA A 335 21.48 -22.83 -20.69
CA ALA A 335 22.55 -22.25 -21.51
C ALA A 335 22.09 -21.86 -22.93
N VAL A 336 21.17 -22.64 -23.52
CA VAL A 336 20.58 -22.31 -24.82
C VAL A 336 19.73 -21.05 -24.73
N LEU A 337 18.89 -20.93 -23.70
CA LEU A 337 18.04 -19.75 -23.49
C LEU A 337 18.85 -18.51 -23.11
N ASP A 338 19.93 -18.66 -22.33
CA ASP A 338 20.85 -17.57 -22.00
C ASP A 338 21.53 -17.03 -23.26
N ALA A 339 22.01 -17.90 -24.14
CA ALA A 339 22.61 -17.49 -25.40
C ALA A 339 21.60 -16.75 -26.30
N ILE A 340 20.39 -17.29 -26.46
CA ILE A 340 19.33 -16.64 -27.24
C ILE A 340 18.94 -15.29 -26.63
N TYR A 341 18.89 -15.19 -25.30
CA TYR A 341 18.71 -13.90 -24.63
C TYR A 341 19.83 -12.92 -25.04
N ARG A 342 21.10 -13.28 -24.86
CA ARG A 342 22.24 -12.40 -25.18
C ARG A 342 22.21 -11.91 -26.63
N TYR A 343 21.77 -12.75 -27.55
CA TYR A 343 21.69 -12.40 -28.97
C TYR A 343 20.52 -11.50 -29.34
N THR A 344 19.48 -11.42 -28.49
CA THR A 344 18.21 -10.79 -28.88
C THR A 344 17.73 -9.70 -27.93
N SER A 345 18.34 -9.54 -26.75
CA SER A 345 17.87 -8.62 -25.71
C SER A 345 18.41 -7.20 -25.83
N VAL A 346 19.48 -6.97 -26.61
CA VAL A 346 20.22 -5.69 -26.62
C VAL A 346 19.32 -4.49 -26.91
N THR A 347 18.49 -4.58 -27.96
CA THR A 347 17.55 -3.51 -28.34
C THR A 347 16.52 -3.27 -27.24
N ALA A 348 15.89 -4.33 -26.75
CA ALA A 348 14.94 -4.25 -25.64
C ALA A 348 15.55 -3.68 -24.36
N ALA A 349 16.79 -4.05 -24.03
CA ALA A 349 17.47 -3.57 -22.83
C ALA A 349 17.75 -2.07 -22.92
N LEU A 350 18.19 -1.59 -24.09
CA LEU A 350 18.37 -0.16 -24.34
C LEU A 350 17.05 0.60 -24.25
N GLU A 351 15.98 0.09 -24.89
CA GLU A 351 14.63 0.67 -24.77
C GLU A 351 14.17 0.73 -23.31
N ALA A 352 14.42 -0.32 -22.54
CA ALA A 352 13.99 -0.42 -21.15
C ALA A 352 14.73 0.55 -20.23
N VAL A 353 16.04 0.76 -20.44
CA VAL A 353 16.82 1.78 -19.70
C VAL A 353 16.39 3.18 -20.13
N GLN A 354 16.11 3.39 -21.41
CA GLN A 354 15.63 4.68 -21.92
C GLN A 354 14.26 5.04 -21.34
N LEU A 355 13.32 4.10 -21.19
CA LEU A 355 12.03 4.35 -20.52
C LEU A 355 12.17 4.78 -19.04
N GLN A 356 13.25 4.39 -18.36
CA GLN A 356 13.51 4.83 -16.99
C GLN A 356 14.01 6.28 -16.94
N GLN A 357 14.69 6.73 -17.99
CA GLN A 357 15.25 8.07 -18.08
C GLN A 357 14.24 9.02 -18.68
N LEU A 358 13.93 10.07 -17.91
CA LEU A 358 13.21 11.21 -18.44
C LEU A 358 14.20 12.36 -18.54
N GLY A 359 14.13 13.10 -19.65
CA GLY A 359 14.72 14.43 -19.75
C GLY A 359 14.15 15.36 -18.68
N VAL A 360 14.86 16.47 -18.40
CA VAL A 360 14.43 17.44 -17.37
C VAL A 360 12.99 17.91 -17.62
N ASN A 361 12.65 18.24 -18.86
CA ASN A 361 11.30 18.69 -19.22
C ASN A 361 10.27 17.56 -19.10
N GLU A 362 10.62 16.32 -19.41
CA GLU A 362 9.71 15.17 -19.28
C GLU A 362 9.41 14.83 -17.81
N LYS A 363 10.40 14.98 -16.92
CA LYS A 363 10.22 14.83 -15.47
C LYS A 363 9.23 15.85 -14.93
N GLU A 364 9.38 17.10 -15.37
CA GLU A 364 8.48 18.18 -14.99
C GLU A 364 7.07 17.97 -15.55
N ILE A 365 6.95 17.54 -16.82
CA ILE A 365 5.66 17.20 -17.42
C ILE A 365 4.93 16.11 -16.62
N VAL A 366 5.59 14.99 -16.31
CA VAL A 366 4.96 13.90 -15.53
C VAL A 366 4.50 14.39 -14.16
N THR A 367 5.28 15.28 -13.53
CA THR A 367 4.93 15.88 -12.25
C THR A 367 3.68 16.75 -12.36
N ARG A 368 3.67 17.67 -13.33
CA ARG A 368 2.56 18.61 -13.56
C ARG A 368 1.29 17.91 -14.01
N GLU A 369 1.39 16.84 -14.82
CA GLU A 369 0.24 16.02 -15.22
C GLU A 369 -0.43 15.35 -14.02
N ALA A 370 0.36 14.82 -13.08
CA ALA A 370 -0.18 14.18 -11.90
C ALA A 370 -0.84 15.20 -10.94
N GLU A 371 -0.26 16.40 -10.84
CA GLU A 371 -0.86 17.53 -10.12
C GLU A 371 -2.18 17.96 -10.76
N LEU A 372 -2.21 18.10 -12.09
CA LEU A 372 -3.41 18.43 -12.84
C LEU A 372 -4.52 17.38 -12.66
N LEU A 373 -4.18 16.09 -12.68
CA LEU A 373 -5.12 15.00 -12.42
C LEU A 373 -5.73 15.12 -11.02
N THR A 374 -4.92 15.49 -10.02
CA THR A 374 -5.39 15.69 -8.64
C THR A 374 -6.36 16.86 -8.54
N ILE A 375 -6.05 17.99 -9.20
CA ILE A 375 -6.94 19.16 -9.25
C ILE A 375 -8.23 18.81 -9.99
N THR A 376 -8.16 18.05 -11.08
CA THR A 376 -9.32 17.62 -11.88
C THR A 376 -10.28 16.78 -11.05
N LYS A 377 -9.78 15.78 -10.30
CA LYS A 377 -10.60 14.98 -9.37
C LYS A 377 -11.25 15.83 -8.29
N ARG A 378 -10.57 16.87 -7.80
CA ARG A 378 -11.14 17.81 -6.82
C ARG A 378 -12.28 18.63 -7.43
N VAL A 379 -12.13 19.10 -8.68
CA VAL A 379 -13.20 19.78 -9.42
C VAL A 379 -14.41 18.86 -9.62
N GLU A 380 -14.18 17.61 -10.04
CA GLU A 380 -15.24 16.60 -10.19
C GLU A 380 -15.99 16.35 -8.87
N GLY A 381 -15.25 16.23 -7.76
CA GLY A 381 -15.85 16.08 -6.43
C GLY A 381 -16.70 17.28 -6.00
N PHE A 382 -16.26 18.51 -6.30
CA PHE A 382 -17.07 19.70 -6.04
C PHE A 382 -18.33 19.75 -6.91
N VAL A 383 -18.24 19.37 -8.19
CA VAL A 383 -19.40 19.29 -9.08
C VAL A 383 -20.41 18.27 -8.55
N GLN A 384 -19.94 17.10 -8.12
CA GLN A 384 -20.79 16.08 -7.51
C GLN A 384 -21.48 16.61 -6.23
N ALA A 385 -20.73 17.26 -5.35
CA ALA A 385 -21.30 17.85 -4.13
C ALA A 385 -22.37 18.91 -4.42
N VAL A 386 -22.18 19.74 -5.45
CA VAL A 386 -23.17 20.73 -5.89
C VAL A 386 -24.42 20.05 -6.44
N ASN A 387 -24.29 18.93 -7.16
CA ASN A 387 -25.43 18.17 -7.66
C ASN A 387 -26.23 17.50 -6.53
N GLU A 388 -25.55 17.02 -5.48
CA GLU A 388 -26.18 16.30 -4.37
C GLU A 388 -26.80 17.23 -3.31
N ALA A 389 -26.08 18.29 -2.93
CA ALA A 389 -26.48 19.19 -1.84
C ALA A 389 -27.07 20.53 -2.33
N GLY A 390 -27.01 20.79 -3.64
CA GLY A 390 -27.40 22.08 -4.23
C GLY A 390 -26.29 23.13 -4.18
N PRO A 391 -26.51 24.29 -4.83
CA PRO A 391 -25.51 25.35 -4.95
C PRO A 391 -25.38 26.14 -3.64
N MET A 392 -24.43 25.74 -2.79
CA MET A 392 -24.03 26.50 -1.60
C MET A 392 -22.92 27.53 -1.94
N PRO A 393 -22.97 28.77 -1.44
CA PRO A 393 -21.97 29.80 -1.76
C PRO A 393 -20.52 29.36 -1.53
N GLU A 394 -20.25 28.65 -0.43
CA GLU A 394 -18.92 28.15 -0.08
C GLU A 394 -18.42 27.11 -1.10
N LEU A 395 -19.30 26.22 -1.57
CA LEU A 395 -18.97 25.25 -2.61
C LEU A 395 -18.71 25.90 -3.95
N LEU A 396 -19.51 26.91 -4.31
CA LEU A 396 -19.33 27.65 -5.57
C LEU A 396 -18.01 28.42 -5.60
N VAL A 397 -17.62 29.04 -4.48
CA VAL A 397 -16.31 29.72 -4.34
C VAL A 397 -15.17 28.71 -4.46
N ALA A 398 -15.24 27.59 -3.75
CA ALA A 398 -14.22 26.55 -3.81
C ALA A 398 -14.09 25.92 -5.21
N LEU A 399 -15.21 25.66 -5.88
CA LEU A 399 -15.24 25.15 -7.26
C LEU A 399 -14.62 26.16 -8.24
N LYS A 400 -14.95 27.45 -8.13
CA LYS A 400 -14.37 28.49 -8.98
C LYS A 400 -12.86 28.56 -8.83
N GLN A 401 -12.37 28.56 -7.59
CA GLN A 401 -10.93 28.57 -7.30
C GLN A 401 -10.23 27.34 -7.86
N ALA A 402 -10.80 26.15 -7.67
CA ALA A 402 -10.24 24.91 -8.20
C ALA A 402 -10.23 24.86 -9.74
N ARG A 403 -11.21 25.48 -10.42
CA ARG A 403 -11.23 25.61 -11.88
C ARG A 403 -10.12 26.51 -12.40
N ILE A 404 -9.88 27.65 -11.74
CA ILE A 404 -8.78 28.57 -12.10
C ILE A 404 -7.43 27.87 -11.95
N GLU A 405 -7.24 27.14 -10.84
CA GLU A 405 -6.02 26.34 -10.61
C GLU A 405 -5.85 25.22 -11.65
N ARG A 406 -6.95 24.62 -12.12
CA ARG A 406 -6.90 23.61 -13.18
C ARG A 406 -6.45 24.22 -14.50
N GLU A 407 -7.06 25.34 -14.90
CA GLU A 407 -6.76 26.04 -16.16
C GLU A 407 -5.32 26.56 -16.17
N SER A 408 -4.82 27.10 -15.06
CA SER A 408 -3.43 27.55 -14.98
C SER A 408 -2.43 26.38 -15.08
N ALA A 409 -2.72 25.24 -14.47
CA ALA A 409 -1.91 24.02 -14.58
C ALA A 409 -1.95 23.43 -16.00
N GLU A 410 -3.11 23.44 -16.67
CA GLU A 410 -3.26 23.03 -18.08
C GLU A 410 -2.40 23.90 -19.00
N ASN A 411 -2.47 25.21 -18.86
CA ASN A 411 -1.70 26.15 -19.66
C ASN A 411 -0.19 25.99 -19.47
N ALA A 412 0.27 25.80 -18.23
CA ALA A 412 1.68 25.52 -17.94
C ALA A 412 2.18 24.24 -18.62
N LEU A 413 1.36 23.18 -18.64
CA LEU A 413 1.68 21.93 -19.32
C LEU A 413 1.79 22.07 -20.84
N VAL A 414 0.93 22.87 -21.47
CA VAL A 414 1.00 23.15 -22.92
C VAL A 414 2.34 23.79 -23.27
N ILE A 415 2.77 24.78 -22.48
CA ILE A 415 4.06 25.47 -22.68
C ILE A 415 5.23 24.51 -22.49
N LEU A 416 5.22 23.72 -21.41
CA LEU A 416 6.26 22.72 -21.12
C LEU A 416 6.39 21.67 -22.23
N ARG A 417 5.26 21.19 -22.78
CA ARG A 417 5.27 20.21 -23.88
C ARG A 417 5.85 20.80 -25.17
N ALA A 418 5.62 22.08 -25.43
CA ALA A 418 6.17 22.76 -26.61
C ALA A 418 7.69 22.96 -26.55
N THR A 419 8.31 22.87 -25.38
CA THR A 419 9.75 23.11 -25.16
C THR A 419 10.56 21.82 -24.91
N VAL A 420 9.96 20.63 -25.03
CA VAL A 420 10.67 19.36 -24.81
C VAL A 420 11.74 19.17 -25.87
N VAL A 421 13.01 19.18 -25.43
CA VAL A 421 14.14 18.73 -26.22
C VAL A 421 14.51 17.33 -25.72
N THR A 422 14.33 16.32 -26.57
CA THR A 422 14.81 14.95 -26.28
C THR A 422 16.33 15.00 -26.15
N PRO A 423 16.91 14.53 -25.02
CA PRO A 423 18.36 14.43 -24.89
C PRO A 423 18.91 13.52 -26.00
N PRO A 424 20.05 13.84 -26.61
CA PRO A 424 20.69 12.92 -27.54
C PRO A 424 21.03 11.61 -26.79
N ALA A 425 20.51 10.49 -27.29
CA ALA A 425 20.74 9.17 -26.70
C ALA A 425 22.22 8.80 -26.86
N ASN A 426 22.98 8.80 -25.75
CA ASN A 426 24.35 8.32 -25.76
C ASN A 426 24.37 6.80 -25.52
N GLN A 427 24.19 6.02 -26.60
CA GLN A 427 24.02 4.56 -26.58
C GLN A 427 25.06 3.82 -25.72
N TRP A 428 26.29 4.32 -25.63
CA TRP A 428 27.37 3.70 -24.86
C TRP A 428 27.15 3.80 -23.34
N ARG A 429 26.69 4.97 -22.86
CA ARG A 429 26.34 5.15 -21.44
C ARG A 429 25.13 4.30 -21.05
N GLU A 430 24.19 4.13 -21.97
CA GLU A 430 22.99 3.31 -21.76
C GLU A 430 23.35 1.82 -21.69
N MET A 431 24.25 1.37 -22.56
CA MET A 431 24.77 0.00 -22.52
C MET A 431 25.50 -0.31 -21.22
N GLY A 432 26.32 0.62 -20.72
CA GLY A 432 26.99 0.46 -19.42
C GLY A 432 26.00 0.24 -18.27
N LYS A 433 24.86 0.95 -18.28
CA LYS A 433 23.79 0.76 -17.28
C LYS A 433 23.11 -0.60 -17.40
N VAL A 434 22.91 -1.10 -18.62
CA VAL A 434 22.38 -2.46 -18.84
C VAL A 434 23.32 -3.48 -18.20
N TRP A 435 24.63 -3.38 -18.45
CA TRP A 435 25.61 -4.31 -17.88
C TRP A 435 25.66 -4.25 -16.36
N SER A 436 25.63 -3.05 -15.76
CA SER A 436 25.53 -2.90 -14.30
C SER A 436 24.25 -3.55 -13.76
N LEU A 437 23.11 -3.37 -14.42
CA LEU A 437 21.85 -4.00 -14.01
C LEU A 437 21.89 -5.53 -14.16
N GLU A 438 22.52 -6.07 -15.20
CA GLU A 438 22.71 -7.51 -15.37
C GLU A 438 23.55 -8.12 -14.25
N ALA A 439 24.62 -7.42 -13.87
CA ALA A 439 25.54 -7.85 -12.82
C ALA A 439 24.94 -7.70 -11.41
N GLU A 440 24.31 -6.56 -11.11
CA GLU A 440 23.94 -6.18 -9.74
C GLU A 440 22.46 -6.44 -9.41
N ASP A 441 21.55 -6.36 -10.40
CA ASP A 441 20.11 -6.46 -10.17
C ASP A 441 19.34 -7.07 -11.36
N ALA A 442 19.71 -8.29 -11.71
CA ALA A 442 19.09 -9.04 -12.80
C ALA A 442 17.54 -9.12 -12.68
N GLN A 443 17.01 -9.19 -11.46
CA GLN A 443 15.57 -9.20 -11.23
C GLN A 443 14.88 -7.87 -11.59
N ARG A 444 15.52 -6.72 -11.33
CA ARG A 444 15.04 -5.41 -11.79
C ARG A 444 15.09 -5.34 -13.30
N LEU A 445 16.19 -5.78 -13.92
CA LEU A 445 16.30 -5.81 -15.39
C LEU A 445 15.22 -6.69 -16.04
N ALA A 446 14.97 -7.89 -15.52
CA ALA A 446 13.90 -8.77 -16.02
C ALA A 446 12.51 -8.13 -15.87
N ALA A 447 12.29 -7.29 -14.86
CA ALA A 447 11.05 -6.52 -14.74
C ALA A 447 10.97 -5.40 -15.79
N MET A 448 12.07 -4.68 -16.03
CA MET A 448 12.18 -3.64 -17.06
C MET A 448 11.97 -4.20 -18.47
N LEU A 449 12.61 -5.33 -18.80
CA LEU A 449 12.44 -6.02 -20.09
C LEU A 449 10.99 -6.42 -20.36
N ARG A 450 10.24 -6.83 -19.32
CA ARG A 450 8.81 -7.12 -19.47
C ARG A 450 7.99 -5.88 -19.76
N GLN A 451 8.38 -4.71 -19.27
CA GLN A 451 7.65 -3.45 -19.53
C GLN A 451 7.74 -3.03 -20.99
N VAL A 452 8.87 -3.30 -21.66
CA VAL A 452 9.04 -3.10 -23.11
C VAL A 452 8.52 -4.27 -23.95
N GLY A 453 7.94 -5.30 -23.32
CA GLY A 453 7.36 -6.45 -24.03
C GLY A 453 8.39 -7.45 -24.55
N TYR A 454 9.64 -7.40 -24.07
CA TYR A 454 10.64 -8.42 -24.41
C TYR A 454 10.22 -9.78 -23.86
N ASN A 455 10.14 -10.75 -24.75
CA ASN A 455 9.84 -12.12 -24.41
C ASN A 455 10.49 -13.10 -25.40
N ILE A 456 10.77 -14.30 -24.90
CA ILE A 456 11.21 -15.45 -25.69
C ILE A 456 10.06 -16.46 -25.67
N THR A 457 9.68 -17.00 -26.82
CA THR A 457 8.64 -18.03 -26.94
C THR A 457 9.27 -19.35 -27.36
N VAL A 458 8.85 -20.45 -26.75
CA VAL A 458 9.24 -21.82 -27.14
C VAL A 458 7.98 -22.55 -27.62
N GLY A 459 7.91 -22.84 -28.91
CA GLY A 459 6.77 -23.48 -29.57
C GLY A 459 7.03 -24.95 -29.95
N GLU A 460 6.19 -25.48 -30.82
CA GLU A 460 6.34 -26.80 -31.43
C GLU A 460 7.73 -27.00 -32.07
N GLY A 461 8.24 -28.23 -32.05
CA GLY A 461 9.55 -28.59 -32.59
C GLY A 461 10.75 -27.99 -31.82
N ALA A 462 10.53 -27.48 -30.61
CA ALA A 462 11.50 -26.67 -29.87
C ALA A 462 11.98 -25.43 -30.66
N ILE A 463 11.08 -24.85 -31.47
CA ILE A 463 11.31 -23.57 -32.15
C ILE A 463 11.25 -22.45 -31.11
N ILE A 464 12.24 -21.57 -31.13
CA ILE A 464 12.43 -20.48 -30.18
C ILE A 464 12.45 -19.15 -30.95
N LYS A 465 11.57 -18.22 -30.57
CA LYS A 465 11.49 -16.87 -31.16
C LYS A 465 11.61 -15.81 -30.08
N SER A 466 12.17 -14.66 -30.41
CA SER A 466 12.22 -13.49 -29.53
C SER A 466 11.30 -12.40 -30.08
N SER A 467 10.69 -11.58 -29.23
CA SER A 467 9.88 -10.44 -29.68
C SER A 467 10.69 -9.30 -30.28
N HIS A 468 12.01 -9.29 -30.08
CA HIS A 468 12.91 -8.21 -30.54
C HIS A 468 14.00 -8.73 -31.51
N SER A 469 13.76 -9.86 -32.17
CA SER A 469 14.65 -10.40 -33.19
C SER A 469 13.87 -11.25 -34.20
N ASP A 470 14.16 -11.05 -35.49
CA ASP A 470 13.58 -11.85 -36.57
C ASP A 470 14.26 -13.22 -36.74
N VAL A 471 15.33 -13.50 -35.99
CA VAL A 471 16.03 -14.78 -36.06
C VAL A 471 15.19 -15.86 -35.37
N VAL A 472 14.88 -16.91 -36.12
CA VAL A 472 14.19 -18.09 -35.61
C VAL A 472 15.24 -19.13 -35.21
N TYR A 473 15.20 -19.54 -33.95
CA TYR A 473 16.08 -20.56 -33.41
C TYR A 473 15.35 -21.90 -33.28
N GLN A 474 16.06 -23.01 -33.31
CA GLN A 474 15.50 -24.33 -33.00
C GLN A 474 16.51 -25.18 -32.22
N TYR A 475 16.11 -25.69 -31.06
CA TYR A 475 16.96 -26.58 -30.26
C TYR A 475 16.91 -28.02 -30.78
N LEU A 476 18.06 -28.57 -31.17
CA LEU A 476 18.19 -29.90 -31.78
C LEU A 476 18.84 -30.96 -30.87
N GLY A 477 18.94 -30.68 -29.56
CA GLY A 477 19.56 -31.59 -28.60
C GLY A 477 21.06 -31.37 -28.40
N VAL A 478 21.76 -32.44 -28.00
CA VAL A 478 23.17 -32.41 -27.62
C VAL A 478 24.03 -33.02 -28.73
N ASP A 479 25.11 -32.32 -29.09
CA ASP A 479 26.26 -32.90 -29.78
C ASP A 479 27.14 -33.62 -28.76
N ARG A 480 27.14 -34.96 -28.78
CA ARG A 480 27.87 -35.77 -27.80
C ARG A 480 29.38 -35.80 -28.04
N VAL A 481 29.83 -35.53 -29.27
CA VAL A 481 31.25 -35.57 -29.62
C VAL A 481 31.94 -34.30 -29.13
N LYS A 482 31.28 -33.15 -29.35
CA LYS A 482 31.81 -31.84 -28.95
C LYS A 482 31.36 -31.40 -27.56
N ASP A 483 30.53 -32.19 -26.89
CA ASP A 483 29.90 -31.88 -25.61
C ASP A 483 29.15 -30.53 -25.57
N MET A 484 28.46 -30.18 -26.66
CA MET A 484 27.76 -28.90 -26.84
C MET A 484 26.29 -29.08 -27.19
N TYR A 485 25.48 -28.03 -27.04
CA TYR A 485 24.11 -28.00 -27.52
C TYR A 485 24.05 -27.57 -28.99
N ARG A 486 23.20 -28.22 -29.77
CA ARG A 486 22.95 -27.90 -31.18
C ARG A 486 21.74 -26.99 -31.30
N VAL A 487 21.91 -25.85 -31.94
CA VAL A 487 20.84 -24.89 -32.20
C VAL A 487 20.91 -24.46 -33.65
N LEU A 488 19.81 -24.59 -34.40
CA LEU A 488 19.68 -23.92 -35.69
C LEU A 488 19.31 -22.47 -35.47
N ALA A 489 19.93 -21.55 -36.19
CA ALA A 489 19.54 -20.13 -36.27
C ALA A 489 19.32 -19.79 -37.74
N ASN A 490 18.08 -19.55 -38.16
CA ASN A 490 17.70 -19.35 -39.57
C ASN A 490 18.24 -20.44 -40.53
N GLY A 491 18.33 -21.67 -40.06
CA GLY A 491 18.86 -22.82 -40.83
C GLY A 491 20.37 -23.05 -40.70
N GLU A 492 21.12 -22.14 -40.09
CA GLU A 492 22.54 -22.34 -39.82
C GLU A 492 22.78 -23.02 -38.46
N MET A 493 23.63 -24.04 -38.45
CA MET A 493 23.98 -24.77 -37.24
C MET A 493 24.93 -23.95 -36.34
N LYS A 494 24.48 -23.69 -35.11
CA LYS A 494 25.28 -23.11 -34.02
C LYS A 494 25.47 -24.12 -32.90
N LEU A 495 26.67 -24.11 -32.30
CA LEU A 495 27.01 -24.91 -31.14
C LEU A 495 27.13 -24.01 -29.91
N ILE A 496 26.43 -24.37 -28.84
CA ILE A 496 26.39 -23.62 -27.59
C ILE A 496 27.05 -24.46 -26.50
N HIS A 497 28.03 -23.89 -25.80
CA HIS A 497 28.73 -24.58 -24.75
C HIS A 497 27.81 -24.93 -23.57
N LYS A 498 28.00 -26.10 -22.96
CA LYS A 498 27.24 -26.50 -21.77
C LYS A 498 27.63 -25.68 -20.52
N SER A 499 28.89 -25.23 -20.46
CA SER A 499 29.50 -24.60 -19.29
C SER A 499 29.80 -23.10 -19.43
N GLN A 500 28.95 -22.30 -20.08
CA GLN A 500 29.00 -20.84 -19.86
C GLN A 500 28.50 -20.49 -18.45
N VAL A 501 29.25 -20.95 -17.44
CA VAL A 501 29.00 -20.81 -16.01
C VAL A 501 29.92 -19.76 -15.38
N ASP A 502 31.09 -19.43 -15.97
CA ASP A 502 32.09 -18.64 -15.26
C ASP A 502 32.34 -17.20 -15.76
N ASP A 503 31.78 -16.76 -16.89
CA ASP A 503 31.73 -15.34 -17.28
C ASP A 503 30.27 -14.90 -17.48
N TYR A 504 29.60 -14.64 -16.34
CA TYR A 504 28.28 -14.03 -16.04
C TYR A 504 27.15 -14.09 -17.11
N PRO A 505 25.89 -14.32 -16.65
CA PRO A 505 24.90 -13.30 -17.02
C PRO A 505 23.93 -12.83 -15.91
N TYR A 506 23.76 -13.53 -14.78
CA TYR A 506 22.83 -13.06 -13.73
C TYR A 506 23.33 -13.44 -12.34
N TYR A 507 23.68 -12.46 -11.50
CA TYR A 507 23.88 -12.70 -10.07
C TYR A 507 22.54 -13.17 -9.47
N GLU A 508 22.50 -14.39 -8.92
CA GLU A 508 21.35 -14.88 -8.14
C GLU A 508 21.58 -14.56 -6.66
N PRO A 509 20.91 -13.56 -6.07
CA PRO A 509 21.13 -13.20 -4.68
C PRO A 509 20.32 -14.18 -3.81
N PHE A 510 20.87 -15.32 -3.38
CA PHE A 510 20.46 -16.04 -2.16
C PHE A 510 21.50 -17.11 -1.74
N GLN A 511 22.76 -16.73 -1.51
CA GLN A 511 23.59 -17.34 -0.46
C GLN A 511 24.48 -16.24 0.14
N GLY A 512 24.28 -15.94 1.42
CA GLY A 512 25.20 -15.08 2.14
C GLY A 512 26.55 -15.77 2.23
N VAL A 513 27.56 -15.18 1.59
CA VAL A 513 28.96 -15.47 1.90
C VAL A 513 29.50 -14.18 2.51
N VAL A 514 29.90 -14.27 3.78
CA VAL A 514 30.61 -13.20 4.47
C VAL A 514 31.96 -13.08 3.78
N GLY A 515 32.12 -12.06 2.94
CA GLY A 515 33.42 -11.70 2.40
C GLY A 515 34.13 -10.82 3.42
N GLU A 516 35.12 -11.37 4.12
CA GLU A 516 36.17 -10.54 4.73
C GLU A 516 37.05 -10.04 3.59
N ALA A 517 36.91 -8.78 3.23
CA ALA A 517 37.86 -8.10 2.36
C ALA A 517 38.93 -7.45 3.26
N THR A 518 40.09 -8.07 3.37
CA THR A 518 41.32 -7.37 3.76
C THR A 518 41.98 -6.88 2.49
N MET A 519 41.79 -5.59 2.19
CA MET A 519 42.54 -4.90 1.13
C MET A 519 43.99 -4.78 1.60
N ASP A 520 44.91 -5.43 0.90
CA ASP A 520 46.33 -5.32 1.24
C ASP A 520 46.96 -4.06 0.64
N GLU A 521 48.18 -3.72 1.06
CA GLU A 521 48.85 -2.51 0.56
C GLU A 521 49.18 -2.61 -0.95
N ALA A 522 49.24 -3.82 -1.53
CA ALA A 522 49.43 -3.99 -2.97
C ALA A 522 48.16 -3.61 -3.75
N ASP A 523 46.97 -3.97 -3.26
CA ASP A 523 45.69 -3.54 -3.84
C ASP A 523 45.54 -2.01 -3.85
N LYS A 524 46.02 -1.36 -2.78
CA LYS A 524 45.98 0.09 -2.61
C LYS A 524 46.98 0.82 -3.53
N GLU A 525 48.17 0.28 -3.71
CA GLU A 525 49.18 0.81 -4.64
C GLU A 525 48.71 0.72 -6.09
N ASN A 526 48.06 -0.40 -6.46
CA ASN A 526 47.52 -0.61 -7.80
C ASN A 526 46.36 0.37 -8.11
N LEU A 527 45.53 0.67 -7.11
CA LEU A 527 44.49 1.70 -7.19
C LEU A 527 45.08 3.11 -7.37
N LEU A 528 46.16 3.44 -6.68
CA LEU A 528 46.84 4.73 -6.80
C LEU A 528 47.48 4.92 -8.18
N LEU A 529 48.04 3.86 -8.75
CA LEU A 529 48.63 3.87 -10.10
C LEU A 529 47.59 4.09 -11.20
N GLN A 530 46.37 3.56 -11.03
CA GLN A 530 45.27 3.78 -11.99
C GLN A 530 44.77 5.23 -12.02
N TYR A 531 44.91 5.99 -10.93
CA TYR A 531 44.50 7.40 -10.87
C TYR A 531 45.57 8.39 -11.33
N GLN A 532 46.84 7.97 -11.45
CA GLN A 532 47.94 8.85 -11.88
C GLN A 532 48.22 8.78 -13.40
N GLY A 533 47.48 7.95 -14.14
CA GLY A 533 47.61 7.80 -15.59
C GLY A 533 46.50 8.44 -16.44
N SER A 534 45.67 9.33 -15.88
CA SER A 534 44.60 10.06 -16.60
C SER A 534 44.81 11.56 -16.57
#